data_AF-A0A5J9TWD1-F1
#
_entry.id   AF-A0A5J9TWD1-F1
#
_cell.length_a   1.000
_cell.length_b   1.000
_cell.length_c   1.000
_cell.angle_alpha   90.00
_cell.angle_beta   90.00
_cell.angle_gamma   90.00
#
_symmetry.space_group_name_H-M   'P 1'
#
loop_
_entity.id
_entity.type
_entity.pdbx_description
1 polymer ?
#
loop_
_entity_poly.entity_id
_entity_poly.type
_entity_poly.pdbx_seq_one_letter_code
_entity_poly.pdbx_strand_id
1 'polypeptide(L)'
;MAAADRLSALPDSVLRRVVSFLPAGDAAGTSAISGQWRALWLQADSVNLDTRCCHWDDDSDGRVAGRQLFRDAMAAVTAAGRRPVRKLAVRVTSTTNGMDYCEKAMREPPGLDAVLAAPATRRLEELRLGLYADYDCTCGYELPTRRLPCAASLRVLKLTGCALGPPAGGAVFARLDTLSLASCNSSPANLQAVLDAAPSLATLRLEHHSFTAEEEELDRDWYAVMRKRRILLRCPTSLAAVTLLHCHGTDGLDLDAPGVRFLRYDGYLEHFPFTSAASRVPANLEHAEFRFFCRARRCGNPPSRSEGAQPPHAMFWESIGSFSRLRFLKLKLMDINDIAVHPEQEATFLKELPDLKFLELKGTYDKDKHGAAVAIANFLHCCSALQELRLKFNIHGDRDDYPEGLRLSEEGGARLDLEKSMESLKRLKSKMGTAACNGVDDDDKLCDDVDLSALQARSFPCLESHLRKIRLKFELEDLNCFEVKIAKSLVENAVVLEKMQVYDGDQRVHDHIHRKLATWRANSSNSKINIVGEQVKTCRFFRWRT
;
A
#
# COMPACT_ATOMS: atom_id res chain seq x y z
N MET A 1 19.11 -33.71 37.32
CA MET A 1 17.73 -33.20 37.40
C MET A 1 17.36 -32.64 36.04
N ALA A 2 16.37 -33.22 35.35
CA ALA A 2 15.83 -32.63 34.12
C ALA A 2 15.31 -31.21 34.44
N ALA A 3 15.68 -30.23 33.61
CA ALA A 3 15.21 -28.86 33.77
C ALA A 3 13.67 -28.87 33.83
N ALA A 4 13.09 -28.28 34.87
CA ALA A 4 11.64 -28.21 35.02
C ALA A 4 11.04 -27.55 33.78
N ASP A 5 10.10 -28.23 33.12
CA ASP A 5 9.39 -27.72 31.95
C ASP A 5 8.44 -26.59 32.37
N ARG A 6 8.98 -25.37 32.40
CA ARG A 6 8.25 -24.15 32.72
C ARG A 6 7.26 -23.76 31.62
N LEU A 7 7.36 -24.35 30.42
CA LEU A 7 6.47 -24.05 29.31
C LEU A 7 5.15 -24.81 29.46
N SER A 8 5.16 -26.05 29.95
CA SER A 8 3.93 -26.79 30.28
C SER A 8 3.13 -26.18 31.46
N ALA A 9 3.69 -25.22 32.21
CA ALA A 9 2.95 -24.47 33.22
C ALA A 9 2.01 -23.39 32.62
N LEU A 10 2.11 -23.10 31.32
CA LEU A 10 1.27 -22.13 30.64
C LEU A 10 -0.12 -22.73 30.29
N PRO A 11 -1.17 -21.90 30.18
CA PRO A 11 -2.50 -22.37 29.78
C PRO A 11 -2.51 -22.98 28.36
N ASP A 12 -3.30 -24.04 28.17
CA ASP A 12 -3.48 -24.73 26.89
C ASP A 12 -3.84 -23.80 25.72
N SER A 13 -4.52 -22.70 25.98
CA SER A 13 -4.88 -21.69 24.97
C SER A 13 -3.65 -20.97 24.40
N VAL A 14 -2.67 -20.66 25.25
CA VAL A 14 -1.41 -20.04 24.87
C VAL A 14 -0.54 -21.05 24.13
N LEU A 15 -0.46 -22.27 24.65
CA LEU A 15 0.32 -23.35 24.03
C LEU A 15 -0.22 -23.69 22.63
N ARG A 16 -1.55 -23.78 22.46
CA ARG A 16 -2.19 -23.94 21.13
C ARG A 16 -1.83 -22.80 20.19
N ARG A 17 -1.78 -21.57 20.68
CA ARG A 17 -1.41 -20.41 19.87
C ARG A 17 0.05 -20.50 19.42
N VAL A 18 0.96 -20.89 20.30
CA VAL A 18 2.38 -21.10 19.96
C VAL A 18 2.51 -22.19 18.89
N VAL A 19 1.92 -23.36 19.12
CA VAL A 19 1.94 -24.48 18.17
C VAL A 19 1.33 -24.08 16.82
N SER A 20 0.33 -23.19 16.80
CA SER A 20 -0.29 -22.72 15.56
C SER A 20 0.59 -21.85 14.67
N PHE A 21 1.71 -21.36 15.19
CA PHE A 21 2.69 -20.58 14.43
C PHE A 21 3.92 -21.40 14.01
N LEU A 22 4.12 -22.58 14.58
CA LEU A 22 5.27 -23.43 14.27
C LEU A 22 5.07 -24.17 12.94
N PRO A 23 6.15 -24.43 12.18
CA PRO A 23 6.16 -25.43 11.12
C PRO A 23 5.77 -26.81 11.65
N ALA A 24 5.20 -27.66 10.80
CA ALA A 24 4.62 -28.94 11.20
C ALA A 24 5.65 -29.89 11.84
N GLY A 25 6.89 -29.87 11.35
CA GLY A 25 8.00 -30.63 11.94
C GLY A 25 8.30 -30.17 13.37
N ASP A 26 8.52 -28.87 13.57
CA ASP A 26 8.81 -28.29 14.89
C ASP A 26 7.63 -28.46 15.85
N ALA A 27 6.40 -28.27 15.35
CA ALA A 27 5.17 -28.45 16.08
C ALA A 27 5.02 -29.90 16.55
N ALA A 28 5.30 -30.88 15.70
CA ALA A 28 5.34 -32.29 16.09
C ALA A 28 6.47 -32.55 17.11
N GLY A 29 7.63 -31.91 16.94
CA GLY A 29 8.78 -31.98 17.85
C GLY A 29 8.45 -31.53 19.28
N THR A 30 7.51 -30.61 19.47
CA THR A 30 7.04 -30.23 20.81
C THR A 30 6.45 -31.41 21.61
N SER A 31 6.03 -32.49 20.93
CA SER A 31 5.59 -33.72 21.59
C SER A 31 6.67 -34.40 22.42
N ALA A 32 7.95 -34.09 22.20
CA ALA A 32 9.07 -34.57 23.00
C ALA A 32 9.20 -33.83 24.35
N ILE A 33 8.55 -32.67 24.49
CA ILE A 33 8.58 -31.86 25.71
C ILE A 33 7.68 -32.48 26.79
N SER A 34 6.41 -32.73 26.47
CA SER A 34 5.48 -33.42 27.37
C SER A 34 4.28 -34.02 26.61
N GLY A 35 3.53 -34.93 27.25
CA GLY A 35 2.31 -35.52 26.68
C GLY A 35 1.20 -34.50 26.40
N GLN A 36 1.19 -33.37 27.12
CA GLN A 36 0.26 -32.25 26.91
C GLN A 36 0.49 -31.61 25.53
N TRP A 37 1.76 -31.33 25.18
CA TRP A 37 2.12 -30.77 23.86
C TRP A 37 1.72 -31.68 22.71
N ARG A 38 1.90 -33.00 22.86
CA ARG A 38 1.45 -33.99 21.87
C ARG A 38 -0.06 -33.90 21.63
N ALA A 39 -0.86 -33.83 22.71
CA ALA A 39 -2.31 -33.70 22.60
C ALA A 39 -2.72 -32.36 21.97
N LEU A 40 -2.07 -31.26 22.35
CA LEU A 40 -2.37 -29.93 21.83
C LEU A 40 -2.01 -29.79 20.35
N TRP A 41 -0.90 -30.39 19.89
CA TRP A 41 -0.54 -30.46 18.48
C TRP A 41 -1.60 -31.17 17.64
N LEU A 42 -2.09 -32.33 18.09
CA LEU A 42 -3.13 -33.09 17.37
C LEU A 42 -4.50 -32.37 17.38
N GLN A 43 -4.75 -31.53 18.40
CA GLN A 43 -5.95 -30.72 18.50
C GLN A 43 -5.85 -29.38 17.75
N ALA A 44 -4.66 -28.94 17.38
CA ALA A 44 -4.46 -27.69 16.67
C ALA A 44 -5.14 -27.74 15.29
N ASP A 45 -5.81 -26.65 14.94
CA ASP A 45 -6.54 -26.52 13.68
C ASP A 45 -5.67 -26.00 12.53
N SER A 46 -4.40 -25.70 12.80
CA SER A 46 -3.43 -25.19 11.83
C SER A 46 -2.31 -26.18 11.54
N VAL A 47 -1.92 -26.23 10.27
CA VAL A 47 -0.70 -26.90 9.80
C VAL A 47 0.07 -25.89 8.97
N ASN A 48 1.31 -25.59 9.37
CA ASN A 48 2.21 -24.74 8.59
C ASN A 48 3.35 -25.60 8.05
N LEU A 49 3.63 -25.47 6.77
CA LEU A 49 4.72 -26.15 6.09
C LEU A 49 5.66 -25.04 5.62
N ASP A 50 6.95 -25.14 5.97
CA ASP A 50 7.95 -24.16 5.59
C ASP A 50 9.20 -24.92 5.15
N THR A 51 9.70 -24.61 3.96
CA THR A 51 11.00 -25.07 3.49
C THR A 51 11.74 -23.91 2.85
N ARG A 52 13.04 -23.83 3.12
CA ARG A 52 13.89 -22.73 2.67
C ARG A 52 15.20 -23.29 2.16
N CYS A 53 15.58 -22.86 0.96
CA CYS A 53 16.94 -22.99 0.45
C CYS A 53 17.74 -21.75 0.87
N CYS A 54 18.93 -21.94 1.45
CA CYS A 54 19.83 -20.85 1.85
C CYS A 54 21.07 -20.78 0.94
N HIS A 55 21.69 -19.60 0.89
CA HIS A 55 22.77 -19.25 -0.06
C HIS A 55 24.08 -20.07 0.03
N TRP A 56 24.19 -20.96 1.01
CA TRP A 56 25.42 -21.70 1.30
C TRP A 56 25.31 -23.20 0.95
N ASP A 57 24.13 -23.66 0.56
CA ASP A 57 23.87 -25.04 0.16
C ASP A 57 23.74 -25.12 -1.38
N ASP A 58 24.86 -25.09 -2.09
CA ASP A 58 24.91 -25.20 -3.56
C ASP A 58 24.28 -26.53 -4.08
N ASP A 59 24.10 -27.52 -3.19
CA ASP A 59 23.48 -28.83 -3.47
C ASP A 59 22.00 -28.94 -3.05
N SER A 60 21.35 -27.83 -2.65
CA SER A 60 19.95 -27.83 -2.21
C SER A 60 18.98 -28.13 -3.37
N ASP A 61 18.76 -29.42 -3.63
CA ASP A 61 17.77 -29.91 -4.60
C ASP A 61 16.34 -29.69 -4.09
N GLY A 62 15.58 -28.84 -4.79
CA GLY A 62 14.16 -28.61 -4.52
C GLY A 62 13.35 -29.89 -4.45
N ARG A 63 13.75 -30.94 -5.18
CA ARG A 63 13.07 -32.23 -5.12
C ARG A 63 13.21 -32.92 -3.76
N VAL A 64 14.40 -32.87 -3.16
CA VAL A 64 14.64 -33.47 -1.84
C VAL A 64 13.84 -32.72 -0.78
N ALA A 65 13.87 -31.39 -0.84
CA ALA A 65 13.12 -30.53 0.05
C ALA A 65 11.60 -30.74 -0.08
N GLY A 66 11.08 -30.79 -1.32
CA GLY A 66 9.67 -31.05 -1.60
C GLY A 66 9.20 -32.41 -1.09
N ARG A 67 9.97 -33.48 -1.32
CA ARG A 67 9.67 -34.82 -0.78
C ARG A 67 9.59 -34.82 0.73
N GLN A 68 10.52 -34.14 1.42
CA GLN A 68 10.50 -34.06 2.87
C GLN A 68 9.31 -33.23 3.37
N LEU A 69 9.08 -32.06 2.76
CA LEU A 69 7.96 -31.16 3.07
C LEU A 69 6.61 -31.89 2.99
N PHE A 70 6.35 -32.59 1.88
CA PHE A 70 5.07 -33.27 1.67
C PHE A 70 4.96 -34.57 2.44
N ARG A 71 6.07 -35.25 2.75
CA ARG A 71 6.08 -36.37 3.70
C ARG A 71 5.66 -35.92 5.09
N ASP A 72 6.24 -34.83 5.58
CA ASP A 72 5.93 -34.26 6.90
C ASP A 72 4.49 -33.73 6.93
N ALA A 73 4.05 -33.12 5.83
CA ALA A 73 2.65 -32.71 5.65
C ALA A 73 1.69 -33.90 5.76
N MET A 74 1.95 -34.98 5.02
CA MET A 74 1.14 -36.19 5.05
C MET A 74 1.14 -36.82 6.44
N ALA A 75 2.29 -36.90 7.11
CA ALA A 75 2.38 -37.38 8.48
C ALA A 75 1.55 -36.51 9.44
N ALA A 76 1.55 -35.19 9.27
CA ALA A 76 0.78 -34.26 10.09
C ALA A 76 -0.74 -34.37 9.88
N VAL A 77 -1.21 -34.49 8.63
CA VAL A 77 -2.65 -34.56 8.31
C VAL A 77 -3.25 -35.95 8.49
N THR A 78 -2.43 -37.01 8.50
CA THR A 78 -2.87 -38.40 8.72
C THR A 78 -2.57 -38.94 10.12
N ALA A 79 -1.97 -38.12 11.00
CA ALA A 79 -1.66 -38.53 12.37
C ALA A 79 -2.90 -39.06 13.12
N ALA A 80 -2.74 -40.18 13.82
CA ALA A 80 -3.81 -40.76 14.62
C ALA A 80 -4.31 -39.77 15.69
N GLY A 81 -5.63 -39.55 15.75
CA GLY A 81 -6.24 -38.59 16.68
C GLY A 81 -6.20 -37.13 16.21
N ARG A 82 -5.75 -36.84 14.98
CA ARG A 82 -5.76 -35.49 14.40
C ARG A 82 -7.18 -34.96 14.22
N ARG A 83 -7.43 -33.74 14.69
CA ARG A 83 -8.68 -33.00 14.45
C ARG A 83 -8.68 -32.34 13.07
N PRO A 84 -9.86 -32.02 12.49
CA PRO A 84 -9.94 -31.33 11.21
C PRO A 84 -9.10 -30.05 11.17
N VAL A 85 -8.28 -29.93 10.14
CA VAL A 85 -7.42 -28.77 9.88
C VAL A 85 -8.26 -27.70 9.21
N ARG A 86 -8.32 -26.52 9.84
CA ARG A 86 -9.01 -25.34 9.32
C ARG A 86 -8.05 -24.40 8.60
N LYS A 87 -6.75 -24.42 8.93
CA LYS A 87 -5.75 -23.52 8.33
C LYS A 87 -4.55 -24.31 7.82
N LEU A 88 -4.23 -24.15 6.55
CA LEU A 88 -3.06 -24.76 5.92
C LEU A 88 -2.24 -23.64 5.29
N ALA A 89 -1.00 -23.49 5.74
CA ALA A 89 -0.03 -22.59 5.15
C ALA A 89 1.14 -23.40 4.59
N VAL A 90 1.53 -23.13 3.35
CA VAL A 90 2.69 -23.73 2.71
C VAL A 90 3.57 -22.60 2.22
N ARG A 91 4.80 -22.55 2.71
CA ARG A 91 5.83 -21.60 2.33
C ARG A 91 7.02 -22.36 1.76
N VAL A 92 7.40 -22.00 0.54
CA VAL A 92 8.62 -22.49 -0.12
C VAL A 92 9.42 -21.26 -0.50
N THR A 93 10.67 -21.18 -0.06
CA THR A 93 11.53 -20.01 -0.32
C THR A 93 12.86 -20.46 -0.90
N SER A 94 13.33 -19.76 -1.93
CA SER A 94 14.63 -19.97 -2.56
C SER A 94 15.42 -18.67 -2.64
N THR A 95 16.69 -18.70 -2.20
CA THR A 95 17.62 -17.56 -2.26
C THR A 95 18.73 -17.71 -3.30
N THR A 96 18.89 -18.89 -3.91
CA THR A 96 20.03 -19.25 -4.79
C THR A 96 19.61 -19.51 -6.22
N ASN A 97 18.62 -20.38 -6.36
CA ASN A 97 18.08 -20.82 -7.63
C ASN A 97 16.79 -20.03 -7.88
N GLY A 98 16.53 -19.62 -9.12
CA GLY A 98 15.25 -19.04 -9.52
C GLY A 98 14.05 -19.95 -9.18
N MET A 99 12.86 -19.61 -9.64
CA MET A 99 11.62 -20.35 -9.28
C MET A 99 11.63 -21.87 -9.60
N ASP A 100 12.62 -22.38 -10.33
CA ASP A 100 12.91 -23.81 -10.54
C ASP A 100 13.01 -24.62 -9.24
N TYR A 101 13.59 -24.08 -8.16
CA TYR A 101 13.59 -24.78 -6.86
C TYR A 101 12.17 -24.96 -6.32
N CYS A 102 11.38 -23.89 -6.32
CA CYS A 102 10.01 -23.89 -5.82
C CYS A 102 9.12 -24.81 -6.65
N GLU A 103 9.27 -24.77 -7.98
CA GLU A 103 8.52 -25.62 -8.90
C GLU A 103 8.86 -27.10 -8.72
N LYS A 104 10.17 -27.43 -8.65
CA LYS A 104 10.64 -28.78 -8.34
C LYS A 104 10.07 -29.26 -7.00
N ALA A 105 10.17 -28.45 -5.95
CA ALA A 105 9.66 -28.81 -4.64
C ALA A 105 8.16 -29.10 -4.64
N MET A 106 7.36 -28.25 -5.29
CA MET A 106 5.90 -28.38 -5.32
C MET A 106 5.40 -29.55 -6.19
N ARG A 107 6.17 -29.95 -7.21
CA ARG A 107 5.81 -31.07 -8.11
C ARG A 107 6.19 -32.45 -7.56
N GLU A 108 6.91 -32.54 -6.45
CA GLU A 108 7.30 -33.83 -5.89
C GLU A 108 6.12 -34.55 -5.21
N PRO A 109 5.99 -35.89 -5.42
CA PRO A 109 4.99 -36.68 -4.72
C PRO A 109 5.33 -36.81 -3.23
N PRO A 110 4.34 -36.84 -2.32
CA PRO A 110 2.89 -36.95 -2.60
C PRO A 110 2.22 -35.64 -3.05
N GLY A 111 2.89 -34.50 -2.96
CA GLY A 111 2.41 -33.21 -3.46
C GLY A 111 1.30 -32.57 -2.64
N LEU A 112 0.98 -31.30 -2.96
CA LEU A 112 -0.07 -30.55 -2.27
C LEU A 112 -1.45 -31.18 -2.47
N ASP A 113 -1.69 -31.79 -3.62
CA ASP A 113 -2.96 -32.41 -4.01
C ASP A 113 -3.33 -33.55 -3.07
N ALA A 114 -2.36 -34.40 -2.71
CA ALA A 114 -2.57 -35.48 -1.74
C ALA A 114 -2.88 -34.93 -0.35
N VAL A 115 -2.20 -33.85 0.07
CA VAL A 115 -2.45 -33.19 1.35
C VAL A 115 -3.86 -32.58 1.39
N LEU A 116 -4.31 -31.96 0.30
CA LEU A 116 -5.65 -31.40 0.18
C LEU A 116 -6.74 -32.47 0.05
N ALA A 117 -6.41 -33.66 -0.47
CA ALA A 117 -7.31 -34.81 -0.53
C ALA A 117 -7.50 -35.53 0.82
N ALA A 118 -6.62 -35.28 1.79
CA ALA A 118 -6.67 -35.93 3.10
C ALA A 118 -8.00 -35.64 3.84
N PRO A 119 -8.56 -36.61 4.60
CA PRO A 119 -9.81 -36.40 5.33
C PRO A 119 -9.78 -35.21 6.30
N ALA A 120 -8.62 -34.95 6.92
CA ALA A 120 -8.44 -33.87 7.88
C ALA A 120 -8.56 -32.47 7.25
N THR A 121 -8.29 -32.31 5.95
CA THR A 121 -8.28 -31.01 5.25
C THR A 121 -9.59 -30.71 4.51
N ARG A 122 -10.58 -31.62 4.54
CA ARG A 122 -11.89 -31.42 3.88
C ARG A 122 -12.68 -30.21 4.35
N ARG A 123 -12.43 -29.73 5.58
CA ARG A 123 -13.09 -28.57 6.19
C ARG A 123 -12.17 -27.35 6.29
N LEU A 124 -11.20 -27.25 5.38
CA LEU A 124 -10.27 -26.14 5.36
C LEU A 124 -11.01 -24.81 5.14
N GLU A 125 -10.72 -23.84 5.99
CA GLU A 125 -11.27 -22.48 5.94
C GLU A 125 -10.23 -21.49 5.40
N GLU A 126 -8.94 -21.71 5.65
CA GLU A 126 -7.86 -20.85 5.16
C GLU A 126 -6.77 -21.67 4.45
N LEU A 127 -6.52 -21.35 3.17
CA LEU A 127 -5.40 -21.87 2.40
C LEU A 127 -4.43 -20.74 2.05
N ARG A 128 -3.18 -20.87 2.45
CA ARG A 128 -2.10 -19.94 2.11
C ARG A 128 -0.98 -20.70 1.43
N LEU A 129 -0.70 -20.38 0.17
CA LEU A 129 0.43 -20.93 -0.56
C LEU A 129 1.34 -19.78 -0.98
N GLY A 130 2.58 -19.78 -0.51
CA GLY A 130 3.55 -18.75 -0.82
C GLY A 130 4.85 -19.34 -1.35
N LEU A 131 5.11 -19.08 -2.62
CA LEU A 131 6.34 -19.45 -3.32
C LEU A 131 7.14 -18.18 -3.54
N TYR A 132 8.34 -18.12 -2.97
CA TYR A 132 9.17 -16.92 -2.93
C TYR A 132 10.54 -17.20 -3.53
N ALA A 133 10.96 -16.36 -4.48
CA ALA A 133 12.30 -16.37 -5.05
C ALA A 133 12.79 -14.92 -5.24
N ASP A 134 14.09 -14.69 -5.08
CA ASP A 134 14.67 -13.33 -5.09
C ASP A 134 14.67 -12.69 -6.49
N TYR A 135 14.84 -13.49 -7.55
CA TYR A 135 15.11 -12.97 -8.90
C TYR A 135 14.00 -13.22 -9.94
N ASP A 136 13.12 -14.20 -9.75
CA ASP A 136 12.04 -14.55 -10.69
C ASP A 136 10.65 -14.23 -10.16
N CYS A 137 9.74 -13.81 -11.06
CA CYS A 137 8.49 -13.16 -10.68
C CYS A 137 7.28 -14.11 -10.60
N THR A 138 7.32 -15.29 -11.24
CA THR A 138 6.18 -16.23 -11.29
C THR A 138 6.69 -17.66 -11.44
N CYS A 139 6.25 -18.60 -10.61
CA CYS A 139 6.52 -20.03 -10.81
C CYS A 139 5.45 -20.65 -11.71
N GLY A 140 5.81 -21.69 -12.48
CA GLY A 140 4.88 -22.45 -13.32
C GLY A 140 4.03 -23.46 -12.54
N TYR A 141 4.00 -23.40 -11.21
CA TYR A 141 3.15 -24.28 -10.41
C TYR A 141 1.72 -23.73 -10.41
N GLU A 142 0.82 -24.49 -11.04
CA GLU A 142 -0.61 -24.23 -11.03
C GLU A 142 -1.25 -24.85 -9.79
N LEU A 143 -2.00 -24.03 -9.04
CA LEU A 143 -2.87 -24.57 -8.01
C LEU A 143 -3.96 -25.42 -8.69
N PRO A 144 -4.17 -26.69 -8.27
CA PRO A 144 -5.17 -27.56 -8.86
C PRO A 144 -6.57 -27.22 -8.35
N THR A 145 -7.05 -26.06 -8.77
CA THR A 145 -8.39 -25.54 -8.46
C THR A 145 -9.51 -26.48 -8.91
N ARG A 146 -9.25 -27.32 -9.93
CA ARG A 146 -10.17 -28.35 -10.42
C ARG A 146 -10.49 -29.45 -9.40
N ARG A 147 -9.62 -29.68 -8.40
CA ARG A 147 -9.72 -30.80 -7.48
C ARG A 147 -9.75 -30.37 -6.01
N LEU A 148 -10.01 -29.10 -5.72
CA LEU A 148 -10.07 -28.58 -4.34
C LEU A 148 -11.25 -29.17 -3.56
N PRO A 149 -11.04 -30.16 -2.67
CA PRO A 149 -12.15 -30.82 -1.96
C PRO A 149 -12.77 -29.92 -0.89
N CYS A 150 -12.03 -28.89 -0.48
CA CYS A 150 -12.41 -27.91 0.53
C CYS A 150 -13.01 -26.62 -0.06
N ALA A 151 -13.29 -26.55 -1.36
CA ALA A 151 -13.76 -25.31 -2.02
C ALA A 151 -15.02 -24.72 -1.34
N ALA A 152 -15.95 -25.57 -0.89
CA ALA A 152 -17.19 -25.14 -0.25
C ALA A 152 -17.01 -24.57 1.18
N SER A 153 -15.96 -24.97 1.89
CA SER A 153 -15.67 -24.48 3.25
C SER A 153 -14.67 -23.33 3.29
N LEU A 154 -13.95 -23.10 2.18
CA LEU A 154 -12.87 -22.13 2.10
C LEU A 154 -13.41 -20.71 2.24
N ARG A 155 -12.76 -19.94 3.09
CA ARG A 155 -13.06 -18.53 3.42
C ARG A 155 -11.95 -17.62 2.94
N VAL A 156 -10.70 -18.03 3.10
CA VAL A 156 -9.52 -17.24 2.74
C VAL A 156 -8.64 -18.06 1.81
N LEU A 157 -8.39 -17.52 0.61
CA LEU A 157 -7.42 -18.05 -0.34
C LEU A 157 -6.33 -17.00 -0.57
N LYS A 158 -5.10 -17.29 -0.13
CA LYS A 158 -3.93 -16.44 -0.39
C LYS A 158 -2.90 -17.20 -1.19
N LEU A 159 -2.61 -16.73 -2.39
CA LEU A 159 -1.59 -17.29 -3.26
C LEU A 159 -0.50 -16.24 -3.46
N THR A 160 0.75 -16.68 -3.40
CA THR A 160 1.91 -15.84 -3.72
C THR A 160 2.86 -16.61 -4.62
N GLY A 161 3.26 -16.00 -5.74
CA GLY A 161 4.21 -16.58 -6.68
C GLY A 161 3.66 -17.72 -7.55
N CYS A 162 2.36 -18.07 -7.46
CA CYS A 162 1.76 -19.24 -8.09
C CYS A 162 0.92 -18.92 -9.33
N ALA A 163 0.68 -19.92 -10.18
CA ALA A 163 -0.28 -19.86 -11.27
C ALA A 163 -1.70 -20.26 -10.80
N LEU A 164 -2.71 -19.50 -11.21
CA LEU A 164 -4.12 -19.82 -10.95
C LEU A 164 -4.69 -20.62 -12.12
N GLY A 165 -4.83 -21.93 -11.92
CA GLY A 165 -5.43 -22.83 -12.89
C GLY A 165 -6.95 -22.64 -13.02
N PRO A 166 -7.54 -23.12 -14.14
CA PRO A 166 -8.98 -23.04 -14.39
C PRO A 166 -9.77 -23.79 -13.31
N PRO A 167 -10.77 -23.16 -12.66
CA PRO A 167 -11.62 -23.87 -11.70
C PRO A 167 -12.37 -25.00 -12.41
N ALA A 168 -12.68 -26.09 -11.69
CA ALA A 168 -13.52 -27.14 -12.27
C ALA A 168 -14.89 -26.56 -12.62
N GLY A 169 -15.44 -26.93 -13.77
CA GLY A 169 -16.81 -26.58 -14.16
C GLY A 169 -17.80 -27.14 -13.15
N GLY A 170 -18.18 -26.32 -12.16
CA GLY A 170 -19.02 -26.70 -11.02
C GLY A 170 -18.41 -26.47 -9.64
N ALA A 171 -17.14 -26.06 -9.52
CA ALA A 171 -16.57 -25.67 -8.22
C ALA A 171 -17.23 -24.37 -7.74
N VAL A 172 -17.87 -24.41 -6.57
CA VAL A 172 -18.51 -23.24 -5.94
C VAL A 172 -17.75 -22.90 -4.66
N PHE A 173 -17.13 -21.74 -4.66
CA PHE A 173 -16.51 -21.13 -3.49
C PHE A 173 -17.56 -20.38 -2.67
N ALA A 174 -18.55 -21.12 -2.15
CA ALA A 174 -19.76 -20.56 -1.55
C ALA A 174 -19.48 -19.62 -0.35
N ARG A 175 -18.37 -19.85 0.36
CA ARG A 175 -18.00 -19.14 1.60
C ARG A 175 -16.75 -18.30 1.48
N LEU A 176 -16.15 -18.20 0.30
CA LEU A 176 -14.90 -17.47 0.12
C LEU A 176 -15.16 -15.98 0.33
N ASP A 177 -14.53 -15.43 1.36
CA ASP A 177 -14.64 -14.02 1.75
C ASP A 177 -13.44 -13.19 1.26
N THR A 178 -12.25 -13.80 1.18
CA THR A 178 -11.00 -13.12 0.84
C THR A 178 -10.21 -13.89 -0.20
N LEU A 179 -9.97 -13.24 -1.34
CA LEU A 179 -9.05 -13.70 -2.38
C LEU A 179 -7.86 -12.73 -2.46
N SER A 180 -6.66 -13.25 -2.26
CA SER A 180 -5.41 -12.48 -2.34
C SER A 180 -4.43 -13.19 -3.27
N LEU A 181 -4.08 -12.55 -4.37
CA LEU A 181 -3.10 -13.02 -5.34
C LEU A 181 -1.94 -12.03 -5.39
N ALA A 182 -0.73 -12.49 -5.09
CA ALA A 182 0.48 -11.66 -5.09
C ALA A 182 1.56 -12.29 -5.97
N SER A 183 2.08 -11.57 -6.96
CA SER A 183 3.05 -12.09 -7.94
C SER A 183 2.57 -13.41 -8.58
N CYS A 184 1.27 -13.51 -8.85
CA CYS A 184 0.64 -14.68 -9.47
C CYS A 184 0.42 -14.44 -10.95
N ASN A 185 0.30 -15.50 -11.74
CA ASN A 185 -0.17 -15.43 -13.12
C ASN A 185 -1.48 -16.21 -13.34
N SER A 186 -2.31 -15.77 -14.27
CA SER A 186 -3.54 -16.49 -14.63
C SER A 186 -4.09 -16.02 -15.98
N SER A 187 -4.87 -16.85 -16.68
CA SER A 187 -5.63 -16.33 -17.81
C SER A 187 -6.78 -15.45 -17.31
N PRO A 188 -7.21 -14.41 -18.06
CA PRO A 188 -8.35 -13.59 -17.68
C PRO A 188 -9.61 -14.42 -17.44
N ALA A 189 -9.81 -15.48 -18.24
CA ALA A 189 -10.92 -16.41 -18.10
C ALA A 189 -10.87 -17.19 -16.77
N ASN A 190 -9.68 -17.62 -16.32
CA ASN A 190 -9.54 -18.35 -15.06
C ASN A 190 -9.88 -17.47 -13.86
N LEU A 191 -9.37 -16.24 -13.84
CA LEU A 191 -9.67 -15.30 -12.75
C LEU A 191 -11.16 -14.95 -12.74
N GLN A 192 -11.76 -14.69 -13.91
CA GLN A 192 -13.20 -14.43 -14.01
C GLN A 192 -14.02 -15.61 -13.50
N ALA A 193 -13.67 -16.84 -13.88
CA ALA A 193 -14.38 -18.03 -13.43
C ALA A 193 -14.28 -18.24 -11.91
N VAL A 194 -13.16 -17.86 -11.28
CA VAL A 194 -13.04 -17.89 -9.80
C VAL A 194 -13.92 -16.82 -9.13
N LEU A 195 -14.01 -15.62 -9.72
CA LEU A 195 -14.92 -14.57 -9.24
C LEU A 195 -16.38 -14.98 -9.37
N ASP A 196 -16.77 -15.58 -10.51
CA ASP A 196 -18.12 -16.09 -10.76
C ASP A 196 -18.49 -17.23 -9.80
N ALA A 197 -17.52 -18.08 -9.46
CA ALA A 197 -17.68 -19.17 -8.50
C ALA A 197 -17.71 -18.71 -7.02
N ALA A 198 -17.40 -17.45 -6.73
CA ALA A 198 -17.27 -16.91 -5.36
C ALA A 198 -18.30 -15.79 -5.05
N PRO A 199 -19.60 -16.13 -4.93
CA PRO A 199 -20.66 -15.13 -4.75
C PRO A 199 -20.60 -14.38 -3.42
N SER A 200 -19.89 -14.90 -2.42
CA SER A 200 -19.75 -14.29 -1.08
C SER A 200 -18.47 -13.47 -0.91
N LEU A 201 -17.71 -13.25 -1.98
CA LEU A 201 -16.40 -12.59 -1.92
C LEU A 201 -16.52 -11.14 -1.47
N ALA A 202 -15.95 -10.83 -0.31
CA ALA A 202 -15.98 -9.49 0.28
C ALA A 202 -14.71 -8.68 -0.01
N THR A 203 -13.55 -9.35 -0.17
CA THR A 203 -12.25 -8.72 -0.36
C THR A 203 -11.47 -9.35 -1.51
N LEU A 204 -11.04 -8.53 -2.47
CA LEU A 204 -10.16 -8.89 -3.58
C LEU A 204 -8.85 -8.11 -3.49
N ARG A 205 -7.71 -8.80 -3.44
CA ARG A 205 -6.38 -8.20 -3.51
C ARG A 205 -5.58 -8.81 -4.66
N LEU A 206 -5.18 -7.97 -5.60
CA LEU A 206 -4.27 -8.30 -6.69
C LEU A 206 -3.00 -7.45 -6.54
N GLU A 207 -1.85 -8.09 -6.47
CA GLU A 207 -0.55 -7.44 -6.32
C GLU A 207 0.42 -8.05 -7.31
N HIS A 208 1.04 -7.25 -8.18
CA HIS A 208 1.94 -7.73 -9.24
C HIS A 208 1.35 -8.90 -10.07
N HIS A 209 0.03 -8.91 -10.30
CA HIS A 209 -0.62 -9.98 -11.05
C HIS A 209 -0.34 -9.82 -12.55
N SER A 210 0.12 -10.90 -13.19
CA SER A 210 0.28 -10.96 -14.65
C SER A 210 -0.80 -11.84 -15.26
N PHE A 211 -1.33 -11.42 -16.41
CA PHE A 211 -2.30 -12.24 -17.14
C PHE A 211 -1.56 -13.07 -18.17
N THR A 212 -1.89 -14.37 -18.32
CA THR A 212 -1.44 -15.19 -19.45
C THR A 212 -2.43 -15.01 -20.62
N ALA A 213 -1.94 -15.18 -21.83
CA ALA A 213 -2.65 -14.98 -23.10
C ALA A 213 -2.92 -16.37 -23.64
N GLU A 214 -3.89 -16.41 -24.53
CA GLU A 214 -4.42 -17.65 -25.02
C GLU A 214 -3.39 -18.30 -25.96
N GLU A 215 -3.36 -19.63 -25.99
CA GLU A 215 -2.37 -20.40 -26.76
C GLU A 215 -2.36 -20.04 -28.25
N GLU A 216 -3.48 -19.54 -28.77
CA GLU A 216 -3.65 -19.07 -30.16
C GLU A 216 -2.88 -17.77 -30.47
N GLU A 217 -2.39 -17.04 -29.46
CA GLU A 217 -1.65 -15.77 -29.61
C GLU A 217 -0.13 -15.92 -29.47
N LEU A 218 0.37 -17.14 -29.18
CA LEU A 218 1.79 -17.45 -28.92
C LEU A 218 2.74 -17.22 -30.12
N ASP A 219 2.20 -17.07 -31.33
CA ASP A 219 2.98 -16.77 -32.55
C ASP A 219 3.37 -15.28 -32.65
N ARG A 220 2.83 -14.42 -31.77
CA ARG A 220 3.17 -12.99 -31.64
C ARG A 220 3.97 -12.74 -30.36
N ASP A 221 4.77 -11.67 -30.34
CA ASP A 221 5.44 -11.18 -29.14
C ASP A 221 4.40 -10.94 -28.02
N TRP A 222 4.40 -11.86 -27.05
CA TRP A 222 3.62 -11.83 -25.82
C TRP A 222 3.44 -10.42 -25.25
N TYR A 223 4.57 -9.71 -25.13
CA TYR A 223 4.61 -8.39 -24.55
C TYR A 223 3.88 -7.38 -25.44
N ALA A 224 3.98 -7.49 -26.76
CA ALA A 224 3.30 -6.59 -27.68
C ALA A 224 1.76 -6.74 -27.64
N VAL A 225 1.26 -7.96 -27.42
CA VAL A 225 -0.18 -8.25 -27.38
C VAL A 225 -0.80 -7.78 -26.06
N MET A 226 -0.26 -8.23 -24.93
CA MET A 226 -0.89 -7.96 -23.63
C MET A 226 -0.77 -6.51 -23.19
N ARG A 227 0.32 -5.82 -23.56
CA ARG A 227 0.52 -4.40 -23.23
C ARG A 227 -0.52 -3.45 -23.81
N LYS A 228 -1.29 -3.88 -24.82
CA LYS A 228 -2.35 -3.11 -25.48
C LYS A 228 -3.76 -3.59 -25.11
N ARG A 229 -3.87 -4.65 -24.32
CA ARG A 229 -5.16 -5.25 -23.97
C ARG A 229 -5.65 -4.66 -22.65
N ARG A 230 -6.88 -4.17 -22.63
CA ARG A 230 -7.61 -3.86 -21.39
C ARG A 230 -8.49 -5.03 -21.01
N ILE A 231 -8.42 -5.44 -19.75
CA ILE A 231 -9.19 -6.57 -19.22
C ILE A 231 -10.32 -6.04 -18.35
N LEU A 232 -11.53 -6.56 -18.54
CA LEU A 232 -12.67 -6.29 -17.68
C LEU A 232 -12.94 -7.49 -16.78
N LEU A 233 -12.93 -7.28 -15.46
CA LEU A 233 -13.35 -8.28 -14.48
C LEU A 233 -14.72 -7.91 -13.90
N ARG A 234 -15.67 -8.84 -14.02
CA ARG A 234 -16.98 -8.73 -13.37
C ARG A 234 -16.89 -9.26 -11.96
N CYS A 235 -17.12 -8.39 -10.99
CA CYS A 235 -17.02 -8.72 -9.58
C CYS A 235 -18.41 -9.01 -9.00
N PRO A 236 -18.50 -9.91 -8.01
CA PRO A 236 -19.76 -10.17 -7.33
C PRO A 236 -20.22 -8.93 -6.56
N THR A 237 -21.53 -8.77 -6.40
CA THR A 237 -22.12 -7.61 -5.70
C THR A 237 -21.78 -7.55 -4.21
N SER A 238 -21.35 -8.66 -3.63
CA SER A 238 -20.85 -8.77 -2.26
C SER A 238 -19.47 -8.14 -2.05
N LEU A 239 -18.74 -7.84 -3.14
CA LEU A 239 -17.39 -7.30 -3.08
C LEU A 239 -17.39 -5.89 -2.50
N ALA A 240 -16.85 -5.74 -1.29
CA ALA A 240 -16.83 -4.48 -0.55
C ALA A 240 -15.46 -3.80 -0.58
N ALA A 241 -14.37 -4.56 -0.67
CA ALA A 241 -13.00 -4.05 -0.64
C ALA A 241 -12.15 -4.57 -1.80
N VAL A 242 -11.52 -3.66 -2.53
CA VAL A 242 -10.61 -3.96 -3.63
C VAL A 242 -9.25 -3.34 -3.38
N THR A 243 -8.19 -4.11 -3.57
CA THR A 243 -6.80 -3.64 -3.54
C THR A 243 -6.08 -4.10 -4.81
N LEU A 244 -5.69 -3.14 -5.64
CA LEU A 244 -4.89 -3.36 -6.85
C LEU A 244 -3.53 -2.69 -6.69
N LEU A 245 -2.46 -3.48 -6.70
CA LEU A 245 -1.10 -2.98 -6.52
C LEU A 245 -0.24 -3.44 -7.69
N HIS A 246 0.35 -2.49 -8.41
CA HIS A 246 1.36 -2.74 -9.44
C HIS A 246 0.93 -3.73 -10.55
N CYS A 247 -0.34 -3.73 -10.94
CA CYS A 247 -0.89 -4.60 -11.98
C CYS A 247 -0.72 -3.97 -13.38
N HIS A 248 0.52 -3.91 -13.86
CA HIS A 248 0.90 -3.22 -15.10
C HIS A 248 1.22 -4.14 -16.29
N GLY A 249 0.90 -5.43 -16.20
CA GLY A 249 1.14 -6.37 -17.30
C GLY A 249 0.27 -6.12 -18.54
N THR A 250 -0.71 -5.22 -18.43
CA THR A 250 -1.74 -4.90 -19.43
C THR A 250 -1.94 -3.39 -19.58
N ASP A 251 -2.72 -2.95 -20.57
CA ASP A 251 -3.07 -1.53 -20.81
C ASP A 251 -4.07 -0.97 -19.78
N GLY A 252 -4.54 -1.80 -18.86
CA GLY A 252 -5.51 -1.44 -17.84
C GLY A 252 -6.34 -2.64 -17.39
N LEU A 253 -6.82 -2.58 -16.15
CA LEU A 253 -7.69 -3.58 -15.56
C LEU A 253 -8.98 -2.91 -15.10
N ASP A 254 -10.02 -2.96 -15.93
CA ASP A 254 -11.33 -2.43 -15.58
C ASP A 254 -12.08 -3.41 -14.64
N LEU A 255 -12.77 -2.87 -13.64
CA LEU A 255 -13.58 -3.64 -12.70
C LEU A 255 -15.04 -3.24 -12.80
N ASP A 256 -15.93 -4.19 -13.03
CA ASP A 256 -17.37 -4.01 -12.81
C ASP A 256 -17.70 -4.46 -11.38
N ALA A 257 -17.64 -3.51 -10.44
CA ALA A 257 -17.70 -3.80 -9.01
C ALA A 257 -18.61 -2.79 -8.26
N PRO A 258 -19.94 -2.85 -8.47
CA PRO A 258 -20.87 -1.82 -7.98
C PRO A 258 -21.00 -1.74 -6.45
N GLY A 259 -20.64 -2.82 -5.74
CA GLY A 259 -20.74 -2.92 -4.28
C GLY A 259 -19.55 -2.37 -3.49
N VAL A 260 -18.49 -1.92 -4.18
CA VAL A 260 -17.21 -1.57 -3.52
C VAL A 260 -17.35 -0.29 -2.70
N ARG A 261 -16.86 -0.36 -1.46
CA ARG A 261 -16.82 0.76 -0.49
C ARG A 261 -15.39 1.19 -0.16
N PHE A 262 -14.43 0.28 -0.29
CA PHE A 262 -13.02 0.53 -0.08
C PHE A 262 -12.22 0.18 -1.33
N LEU A 263 -11.46 1.14 -1.85
CA LEU A 263 -10.58 0.95 -3.00
C LEU A 263 -9.17 1.41 -2.66
N ARG A 264 -8.20 0.53 -2.85
CA ARG A 264 -6.78 0.86 -2.83
C ARG A 264 -6.16 0.57 -4.19
N TYR A 265 -5.55 1.58 -4.80
CA TYR A 265 -4.88 1.47 -6.08
C TYR A 265 -3.44 2.00 -5.99
N ASP A 266 -2.49 1.23 -6.50
CA ASP A 266 -1.09 1.64 -6.63
C ASP A 266 -0.65 1.33 -8.07
N GLY A 267 -0.52 2.36 -8.90
CA GLY A 267 -0.30 2.19 -10.33
C GLY A 267 -0.22 3.47 -11.17
N TYR A 268 -0.38 3.35 -12.49
CA TYR A 268 -0.40 4.48 -13.42
C TYR A 268 -1.81 5.03 -13.55
N LEU A 269 -1.97 6.35 -13.68
CA LEU A 269 -3.30 6.96 -13.78
C LEU A 269 -4.06 6.49 -15.04
N GLU A 270 -3.35 6.24 -16.12
CA GLU A 270 -3.85 5.78 -17.41
C GLU A 270 -4.46 4.38 -17.33
N HIS A 271 -4.01 3.56 -16.38
CA HIS A 271 -4.46 2.17 -16.18
C HIS A 271 -5.49 2.07 -15.04
N PHE A 272 -6.18 3.18 -14.71
CA PHE A 272 -7.12 3.22 -13.59
C PHE A 272 -8.35 2.33 -13.84
N PRO A 273 -8.84 1.57 -12.83
CA PRO A 273 -9.78 0.45 -13.03
C PRO A 273 -11.24 0.80 -13.32
N PHE A 274 -11.55 2.06 -13.61
CA PHE A 274 -12.93 2.55 -13.82
C PHE A 274 -13.03 3.55 -14.98
N THR A 275 -12.09 3.50 -15.94
CA THR A 275 -12.06 4.44 -17.06
C THR A 275 -12.93 3.99 -18.24
N SER A 276 -13.31 2.71 -18.30
CA SER A 276 -14.10 2.17 -19.40
C SER A 276 -15.61 2.39 -19.22
N ALA A 277 -16.31 2.76 -20.31
CA ALA A 277 -17.77 2.87 -20.35
C ALA A 277 -18.50 1.54 -20.02
N ALA A 278 -17.80 0.40 -20.13
CA ALA A 278 -18.33 -0.92 -19.78
C ALA A 278 -18.19 -1.26 -18.28
N SER A 279 -17.38 -0.51 -17.53
CA SER A 279 -17.26 -0.64 -16.07
C SER A 279 -18.34 0.19 -15.39
N ARG A 280 -19.15 -0.44 -14.53
CA ARG A 280 -20.05 0.32 -13.66
C ARG A 280 -19.25 0.86 -12.50
N VAL A 281 -19.15 2.19 -12.44
CA VAL A 281 -18.51 2.90 -11.34
C VAL A 281 -19.20 2.56 -10.00
N PRO A 282 -18.45 2.24 -8.92
CA PRO A 282 -19.02 1.99 -7.61
C PRO A 282 -19.68 3.25 -7.04
N ALA A 283 -21.01 3.28 -7.05
CA ALA A 283 -21.81 4.43 -6.57
C ALA A 283 -21.69 4.68 -5.05
N ASN A 284 -21.25 3.68 -4.28
CA ASN A 284 -21.14 3.73 -2.82
C ASN A 284 -19.70 3.71 -2.30
N LEU A 285 -18.73 4.12 -3.12
CA LEU A 285 -17.34 4.18 -2.68
C LEU A 285 -17.18 5.24 -1.58
N GLU A 286 -16.80 4.83 -0.37
CA GLU A 286 -16.64 5.71 0.79
C GLU A 286 -15.17 6.00 1.11
N HIS A 287 -14.27 5.04 0.84
CA HIS A 287 -12.85 5.12 1.17
C HIS A 287 -11.98 4.80 -0.04
N ALA A 288 -11.07 5.72 -0.37
CA ALA A 288 -10.11 5.57 -1.46
C ALA A 288 -8.68 5.88 -1.03
N GLU A 289 -7.75 5.00 -1.40
CA GLU A 289 -6.30 5.20 -1.28
C GLU A 289 -5.63 5.00 -2.63
N PHE A 290 -5.13 6.08 -3.22
CA PHE A 290 -4.48 6.03 -4.53
C PHE A 290 -3.02 6.44 -4.45
N ARG A 291 -2.19 5.69 -5.18
CA ARG A 291 -0.82 6.08 -5.50
C ARG A 291 -0.66 6.00 -7.01
N PHE A 292 -0.45 7.15 -7.64
CA PHE A 292 -0.38 7.25 -9.10
C PHE A 292 1.06 7.30 -9.60
N PHE A 293 1.87 6.31 -9.21
CA PHE A 293 3.18 6.06 -9.79
C PHE A 293 3.71 4.67 -9.45
N CYS A 294 4.33 3.99 -10.42
CA CYS A 294 5.06 2.76 -10.17
C CYS A 294 6.58 3.01 -10.12
N ARG A 295 7.24 2.63 -9.02
CA ARG A 295 8.71 2.55 -8.90
C ARG A 295 9.28 1.14 -8.92
N ALA A 296 8.42 0.12 -8.96
CA ALA A 296 8.90 -1.24 -8.99
C ALA A 296 9.76 -1.41 -10.26
N ARG A 297 11.03 -1.82 -10.10
CA ARG A 297 11.96 -2.16 -11.19
C ARG A 297 11.37 -3.13 -12.22
N ARG A 298 10.25 -3.79 -11.88
CA ARG A 298 9.51 -4.80 -12.65
C ARG A 298 8.31 -4.24 -13.46
N CYS A 299 8.02 -2.95 -13.39
CA CYS A 299 6.96 -2.30 -14.19
C CYS A 299 7.47 -2.10 -15.62
N GLY A 300 7.36 -3.14 -16.46
CA GLY A 300 7.90 -3.15 -17.83
C GLY A 300 7.03 -2.48 -18.90
N ASN A 301 5.84 -1.99 -18.55
CA ASN A 301 4.91 -1.35 -19.49
C ASN A 301 4.48 0.03 -18.98
N PRO A 302 5.31 1.08 -19.16
CA PRO A 302 4.83 2.44 -18.98
C PRO A 302 3.70 2.70 -19.99
N PRO A 303 2.69 3.52 -19.65
CA PRO A 303 1.61 3.86 -20.57
C PRO A 303 2.19 4.42 -21.86
N SER A 304 1.68 3.96 -23.01
CA SER A 304 2.06 4.55 -24.30
C SER A 304 1.54 5.98 -24.33
N ARG A 305 2.43 6.97 -24.16
CA ARG A 305 2.09 8.38 -24.40
C ARG A 305 1.74 8.54 -25.88
N SER A 306 0.46 8.36 -26.22
CA SER A 306 -0.04 8.71 -27.54
C SER A 306 -0.04 10.24 -27.67
N GLU A 307 0.46 10.75 -28.78
CA GLU A 307 0.23 12.15 -29.17
C GLU A 307 -1.29 12.38 -29.21
N GLY A 308 -1.81 13.21 -28.29
CA GLY A 308 -3.24 13.45 -28.10
C GLY A 308 -3.89 12.81 -26.86
N ALA A 309 -3.12 12.17 -25.97
CA ALA A 309 -3.65 11.71 -24.67
C ALA A 309 -4.24 12.89 -23.86
N GLN A 310 -5.37 12.65 -23.20
CA GLN A 310 -5.98 13.62 -22.28
C GLN A 310 -4.94 14.07 -21.24
N PRO A 311 -4.94 15.35 -20.83
CA PRO A 311 -4.02 15.82 -19.81
C PRO A 311 -4.27 15.05 -18.49
N PRO A 312 -3.24 14.81 -17.67
CA PRO A 312 -3.36 13.99 -16.46
C PRO A 312 -4.45 14.48 -15.50
N HIS A 313 -4.65 15.79 -15.37
CA HIS A 313 -5.70 16.36 -14.54
C HIS A 313 -7.11 15.98 -15.04
N ALA A 314 -7.33 15.94 -16.35
CA ALA A 314 -8.63 15.57 -16.92
C ALA A 314 -8.97 14.11 -16.58
N MET A 315 -8.04 13.18 -16.81
CA MET A 315 -8.23 11.76 -16.45
C MET A 315 -8.45 11.58 -14.95
N PHE A 316 -7.71 12.32 -14.12
CA PHE A 316 -7.84 12.27 -12.67
C PHE A 316 -9.23 12.70 -12.20
N TRP A 317 -9.68 13.90 -12.60
CA TRP A 317 -10.97 14.44 -12.16
C TRP A 317 -12.15 13.72 -12.81
N GLU A 318 -12.03 13.22 -14.03
CA GLU A 318 -13.04 12.37 -14.65
C GLU A 318 -13.25 11.08 -13.85
N SER A 319 -12.14 10.44 -13.46
CA SER A 319 -12.14 9.17 -12.72
C SER A 319 -12.60 9.34 -11.27
N ILE A 320 -11.97 10.22 -10.51
CA ILE A 320 -12.21 10.33 -9.06
C ILE A 320 -13.46 11.15 -8.76
N GLY A 321 -13.73 12.18 -9.56
CA GLY A 321 -14.94 12.98 -9.43
C GLY A 321 -16.23 12.23 -9.78
N SER A 322 -16.13 10.98 -10.26
CA SER A 322 -17.29 10.09 -10.38
C SER A 322 -17.79 9.55 -9.03
N PHE A 323 -16.98 9.62 -7.97
CA PHE A 323 -17.28 9.06 -6.65
C PHE A 323 -17.93 10.08 -5.71
N SER A 324 -19.22 10.37 -5.91
CA SER A 324 -19.94 11.41 -5.15
C SER A 324 -20.07 11.15 -3.63
N ARG A 325 -20.03 9.87 -3.21
CA ARG A 325 -20.16 9.44 -1.79
C ARG A 325 -18.83 9.28 -1.05
N LEU A 326 -17.73 9.71 -1.68
CA LEU A 326 -16.39 9.54 -1.12
C LEU A 326 -16.23 10.37 0.15
N ARG A 327 -15.85 9.74 1.26
CA ARG A 327 -15.67 10.37 2.58
C ARG A 327 -14.22 10.48 3.00
N PHE A 328 -13.41 9.52 2.57
CA PHE A 328 -11.98 9.44 2.88
C PHE A 328 -11.18 9.28 1.58
N LEU A 329 -10.25 10.21 1.35
CA LEU A 329 -9.36 10.18 0.20
C LEU A 329 -7.92 10.37 0.64
N LYS A 330 -7.07 9.40 0.27
CA LYS A 330 -5.61 9.51 0.41
C LYS A 330 -4.96 9.39 -0.95
N LEU A 331 -4.19 10.40 -1.33
CA LEU A 331 -3.53 10.51 -2.61
C LEU A 331 -2.01 10.61 -2.42
N LYS A 332 -1.28 9.77 -3.15
CA LYS A 332 0.17 9.88 -3.32
C LYS A 332 0.48 10.09 -4.80
N LEU A 333 1.01 11.26 -5.14
CA LEU A 333 1.39 11.64 -6.50
C LEU A 333 2.91 11.73 -6.60
N MET A 334 3.44 11.59 -7.82
CA MET A 334 4.82 11.99 -8.09
C MET A 334 4.90 13.50 -8.02
N ASP A 335 4.19 14.17 -8.92
CA ASP A 335 4.06 15.62 -8.97
C ASP A 335 2.60 16.02 -8.71
N ILE A 336 2.36 16.91 -7.76
CA ILE A 336 0.99 17.41 -7.49
C ILE A 336 0.47 18.30 -8.62
N ASN A 337 1.35 18.88 -9.43
CA ASN A 337 0.97 19.72 -10.55
C ASN A 337 0.19 18.95 -11.62
N ASP A 338 0.37 17.63 -11.70
CA ASP A 338 -0.31 16.77 -12.67
C ASP A 338 -1.84 16.79 -12.51
N ILE A 339 -2.36 17.18 -11.34
CA ILE A 339 -3.81 17.23 -11.05
C ILE A 339 -4.38 18.65 -10.96
N ALA A 340 -3.54 19.66 -11.20
CA ALA A 340 -3.95 21.06 -11.19
C ALA A 340 -4.85 21.35 -12.40
N VAL A 341 -5.99 22.02 -12.15
CA VAL A 341 -6.91 22.51 -13.18
C VAL A 341 -6.98 24.01 -13.02
N HIS A 342 -6.58 24.76 -14.04
CA HIS A 342 -6.57 26.21 -14.01
C HIS A 342 -7.98 26.79 -14.25
N PRO A 343 -8.26 28.04 -13.81
CA PRO A 343 -9.59 28.66 -13.87
C PRO A 343 -10.32 28.55 -15.21
N GLU A 344 -9.58 28.60 -16.32
CA GLU A 344 -10.12 28.50 -17.68
C GLU A 344 -10.75 27.13 -18.00
N GLN A 345 -10.35 26.08 -17.29
CA GLN A 345 -10.72 24.69 -17.56
C GLN A 345 -11.62 24.07 -16.48
N GLU A 346 -11.95 24.82 -15.44
CA GLU A 346 -12.64 24.31 -14.26
C GLU A 346 -14.05 23.82 -14.55
N ALA A 347 -14.82 24.60 -15.32
CA ALA A 347 -16.18 24.22 -15.71
C ALA A 347 -16.23 22.92 -16.51
N THR A 348 -15.10 22.53 -17.12
CA THR A 348 -14.99 21.34 -17.97
C THR A 348 -14.57 20.11 -17.17
N PHE A 349 -13.59 20.25 -16.27
CA PHE A 349 -12.96 19.08 -15.63
C PHE A 349 -13.23 18.95 -14.13
N LEU A 350 -13.45 20.04 -13.39
CA LEU A 350 -13.66 19.94 -11.96
C LEU A 350 -15.02 19.32 -11.66
N LYS A 351 -15.02 18.39 -10.70
CA LYS A 351 -16.20 17.70 -10.21
C LYS A 351 -16.27 17.83 -8.70
N GLU A 352 -17.48 18.03 -8.18
CA GLU A 352 -17.71 18.21 -6.75
C GLU A 352 -17.59 16.89 -5.98
N LEU A 353 -17.04 16.96 -4.76
CA LEU A 353 -16.89 15.86 -3.81
C LEU A 353 -17.57 16.25 -2.48
N PRO A 354 -18.92 16.30 -2.46
CA PRO A 354 -19.67 16.96 -1.39
C PRO A 354 -19.54 16.26 -0.04
N ASP A 355 -19.39 14.93 -0.02
CA ASP A 355 -19.34 14.12 1.20
C ASP A 355 -17.91 13.94 1.76
N LEU A 356 -16.89 14.53 1.12
CA LEU A 356 -15.50 14.30 1.51
C LEU A 356 -15.18 14.98 2.84
N LYS A 357 -14.86 14.17 3.86
CA LYS A 357 -14.55 14.63 5.21
C LYS A 357 -13.06 14.61 5.52
N PHE A 358 -12.31 13.70 4.88
CA PHE A 358 -10.89 13.52 5.10
C PHE A 358 -10.13 13.50 3.79
N LEU A 359 -9.09 14.35 3.69
CA LEU A 359 -8.18 14.41 2.56
C LEU A 359 -6.72 14.34 3.02
N GLU A 360 -5.95 13.36 2.53
CA GLU A 360 -4.50 13.30 2.69
C GLU A 360 -3.81 13.39 1.32
N LEU A 361 -3.09 14.48 1.06
CA LEU A 361 -2.28 14.68 -0.15
C LEU A 361 -0.80 14.49 0.18
N LYS A 362 -0.12 13.58 -0.53
CA LYS A 362 1.34 13.43 -0.54
C LYS A 362 1.87 13.56 -1.96
N GLY A 363 2.89 14.37 -2.18
CA GLY A 363 3.54 14.53 -3.49
C GLY A 363 4.71 15.51 -3.46
N THR A 364 5.43 15.61 -4.57
CA THR A 364 6.42 16.68 -4.81
C THR A 364 5.79 17.78 -5.65
N TYR A 365 6.44 18.95 -5.69
CA TYR A 365 6.02 20.12 -6.46
C TYR A 365 7.23 20.90 -6.99
N ASP A 366 8.37 20.20 -7.15
CA ASP A 366 9.70 20.74 -7.44
C ASP A 366 9.72 21.71 -8.66
N LYS A 367 8.81 21.50 -9.63
CA LYS A 367 8.77 22.26 -10.88
C LYS A 367 7.88 23.50 -10.87
N ASP A 368 6.77 23.48 -10.12
CA ASP A 368 5.77 24.56 -10.12
C ASP A 368 5.06 24.63 -8.77
N LYS A 369 5.26 25.75 -8.07
CA LYS A 369 4.64 26.04 -6.77
C LYS A 369 3.21 26.57 -6.95
N HIS A 370 2.98 27.34 -8.03
CA HIS A 370 1.68 27.91 -8.33
C HIS A 370 0.69 26.81 -8.72
N GLY A 371 1.09 25.88 -9.59
CA GLY A 371 0.27 24.71 -9.93
C GLY A 371 -0.10 23.86 -8.71
N ALA A 372 0.82 23.73 -7.74
CA ALA A 372 0.53 23.02 -6.49
C ALA A 372 -0.51 23.75 -5.64
N ALA A 373 -0.44 25.09 -5.57
CA ALA A 373 -1.46 25.89 -4.90
C ALA A 373 -2.82 25.77 -5.60
N VAL A 374 -2.84 25.78 -6.94
CA VAL A 374 -4.05 25.57 -7.75
C VAL A 374 -4.65 24.19 -7.45
N ALA A 375 -3.85 23.12 -7.42
CA ALA A 375 -4.34 21.78 -7.10
C ALA A 375 -4.97 21.70 -5.69
N ILE A 376 -4.36 22.34 -4.70
CA ILE A 376 -4.91 22.40 -3.34
C ILE A 376 -6.20 23.23 -3.32
N ALA A 377 -6.22 24.38 -4.00
CA ALA A 377 -7.39 25.24 -4.12
C ALA A 377 -8.57 24.50 -4.77
N ASN A 378 -8.31 23.69 -5.79
CA ASN A 378 -9.33 22.88 -6.45
C ASN A 378 -9.99 21.89 -5.48
N PHE A 379 -9.22 21.21 -4.63
CA PHE A 379 -9.82 20.35 -3.61
C PHE A 379 -10.61 21.12 -2.56
N LEU A 380 -10.08 22.25 -2.06
CA LEU A 380 -10.80 23.07 -1.08
C LEU A 380 -12.11 23.62 -1.64
N HIS A 381 -12.14 23.92 -2.93
CA HIS A 381 -13.34 24.36 -3.64
C HIS A 381 -14.33 23.20 -3.84
N CYS A 382 -13.87 22.04 -4.31
CA CYS A 382 -14.74 20.90 -4.60
C CYS A 382 -15.23 20.14 -3.35
N CYS A 383 -14.61 20.34 -2.17
CA CYS A 383 -14.90 19.58 -0.95
C CYS A 383 -15.51 20.47 0.14
N SER A 384 -16.81 20.77 0.05
CA SER A 384 -17.50 21.68 0.98
C SER A 384 -17.62 21.15 2.41
N ALA A 385 -17.67 19.83 2.61
CA ALA A 385 -17.81 19.20 3.93
C ALA A 385 -16.49 18.76 4.59
N LEU A 386 -15.33 19.22 4.07
CA LEU A 386 -14.01 18.78 4.51
C LEU A 386 -13.76 19.11 5.99
N GLN A 387 -13.41 18.10 6.79
CA GLN A 387 -13.20 18.21 8.24
C GLN A 387 -11.72 18.07 8.66
N GLU A 388 -10.96 17.23 7.95
CA GLU A 388 -9.54 17.02 8.20
C GLU A 388 -8.74 17.06 6.89
N LEU A 389 -7.77 17.99 6.84
CA LEU A 389 -6.82 18.12 5.74
C LEU A 389 -5.43 17.71 6.20
N ARG A 390 -4.78 16.81 5.46
CA ARG A 390 -3.38 16.44 5.67
C ARG A 390 -2.57 16.68 4.41
N LEU A 391 -1.56 17.54 4.51
CA LEU A 391 -0.62 17.80 3.43
C LEU A 391 0.76 17.28 3.82
N LYS A 392 1.35 16.45 2.96
CA LYS A 392 2.68 15.84 3.14
C LYS A 392 3.52 16.13 1.91
N PHE A 393 4.24 17.24 1.93
CA PHE A 393 5.05 17.65 0.81
C PHE A 393 6.51 17.27 1.01
N ASN A 394 7.18 16.92 -0.08
CA ASN A 394 8.63 16.74 -0.08
C ASN A 394 9.21 17.53 -1.25
N ILE A 395 10.14 18.43 -0.95
CA ILE A 395 10.75 19.36 -1.91
C ILE A 395 11.67 18.60 -2.87
N HIS A 396 12.38 17.58 -2.38
CA HIS A 396 13.45 16.90 -3.13
C HIS A 396 13.06 15.49 -3.63
N GLY A 397 11.79 15.11 -3.55
CA GLY A 397 11.41 13.69 -3.60
C GLY A 397 11.93 12.92 -2.38
N ASP A 398 11.34 11.78 -2.06
CA ASP A 398 11.95 10.88 -1.05
C ASP A 398 13.35 10.48 -1.61
N ARG A 399 14.43 10.54 -0.81
CA ARG A 399 15.80 10.12 -1.24
C ARG A 399 15.82 8.66 -1.78
N ASP A 400 14.78 7.88 -1.46
CA ASP A 400 14.49 6.53 -1.95
C ASP A 400 13.79 6.49 -3.33
N ASP A 401 13.64 7.63 -4.02
CA ASP A 401 12.83 7.80 -5.24
C ASP A 401 13.62 7.64 -6.54
N TYR A 402 14.95 7.52 -6.46
CA TYR A 402 15.79 7.27 -7.62
C TYR A 402 15.91 5.76 -7.88
N PRO A 403 15.91 5.31 -9.15
CA PRO A 403 16.33 3.95 -9.46
C PRO A 403 17.73 3.74 -8.88
N GLU A 404 17.88 2.70 -8.07
CA GLU A 404 19.14 2.22 -7.46
C GLU A 404 20.18 1.85 -8.55
N GLY A 405 20.71 2.88 -9.22
CA GLY A 405 21.78 2.83 -10.21
C GLY A 405 22.81 3.94 -10.01
N LEU A 406 22.53 4.93 -9.16
CA LEU A 406 23.50 5.91 -8.70
C LEU A 406 23.41 6.01 -7.18
N ARG A 407 23.97 5.02 -6.48
CA ARG A 407 24.40 5.24 -5.09
C ARG A 407 25.46 6.34 -5.15
N LEU A 408 25.06 7.58 -4.90
CA LEU A 408 26.02 8.50 -4.29
C LEU A 408 26.50 7.79 -3.03
N SER A 409 27.82 7.60 -2.91
CA SER A 409 28.48 7.06 -1.72
C SER A 409 27.83 7.64 -0.46
N GLU A 410 27.75 6.88 0.64
CA GLU A 410 27.32 7.41 1.94
C GLU A 410 28.08 8.72 2.29
N GLU A 411 29.29 8.90 1.74
CA GLU A 411 30.06 10.15 1.79
C GLU A 411 29.41 11.34 1.07
N GLY A 412 28.73 11.13 -0.06
CA GLY A 412 28.00 12.19 -0.79
C GLY A 412 26.76 12.68 -0.03
N GLY A 413 26.04 11.76 0.62
CA GLY A 413 24.94 12.10 1.52
C GLY A 413 25.42 12.87 2.76
N ALA A 414 26.49 12.39 3.40
CA ALA A 414 27.09 13.04 4.55
C ALA A 414 27.68 14.43 4.20
N ARG A 415 28.23 14.60 2.99
CA ARG A 415 28.77 15.89 2.52
C ARG A 415 27.68 16.92 2.28
N LEU A 416 26.53 16.51 1.70
CA LEU A 416 25.35 17.37 1.56
C LEU A 416 24.74 17.75 2.92
N ASP A 417 24.68 16.81 3.86
CA ASP A 417 24.15 17.06 5.20
C ASP A 417 25.09 17.98 6.02
N LEU A 418 26.40 17.87 5.80
CA LEU A 418 27.41 18.79 6.32
C LEU A 418 27.27 20.19 5.71
N GLU A 419 27.05 20.28 4.40
CA GLU A 419 26.90 21.55 3.69
C GLU A 419 25.62 22.30 4.15
N LYS A 420 24.49 21.57 4.28
CA LYS A 420 23.25 22.08 4.90
C LYS A 420 23.46 22.53 6.34
N SER A 421 24.25 21.78 7.12
CA SER A 421 24.60 22.17 8.49
C SER A 421 25.46 23.43 8.53
N MET A 422 26.41 23.58 7.60
CA MET A 422 27.28 24.75 7.50
C MET A 422 26.53 26.01 7.07
N GLU A 423 25.56 25.90 6.15
CA GLU A 423 24.67 27.02 5.79
C GLU A 423 23.79 27.46 6.97
N SER A 424 23.24 26.50 7.71
CA SER A 424 22.47 26.76 8.93
C SER A 424 23.31 27.50 9.98
N LEU A 425 24.58 27.11 10.13
CA LEU A 425 25.53 27.73 11.05
C LEU A 425 25.92 29.15 10.59
N LYS A 426 26.06 29.38 9.28
CA LYS A 426 26.27 30.73 8.71
C LYS A 426 25.07 31.65 8.98
N ARG A 427 23.83 31.16 8.81
CA ARG A 427 22.58 31.89 9.14
C ARG A 427 22.46 32.20 10.64
N LEU A 428 22.91 31.30 11.51
CA LEU A 428 22.97 31.54 12.96
C LEU A 428 24.01 32.61 13.31
N LYS A 429 25.17 32.60 12.64
CA LYS A 429 26.25 33.56 12.86
C LYS A 429 25.89 34.96 12.36
N SER A 430 25.13 35.08 11.26
CA SER A 430 24.63 36.37 10.78
C SER A 430 23.58 36.98 11.72
N LYS A 431 22.68 36.15 12.29
CA LYS A 431 21.69 36.61 13.28
C LYS A 431 22.29 36.98 14.64
N MET A 432 23.41 36.37 15.03
CA MET A 432 24.08 36.71 16.30
C MET A 432 24.98 37.96 16.18
N GLY A 433 25.31 38.39 14.96
CA GLY A 433 26.07 39.62 14.68
C GLY A 433 25.24 40.91 14.75
N THR A 434 23.91 40.82 14.77
CA THR A 434 22.98 41.95 14.88
C THR A 434 22.20 41.91 16.19
N ALA A 435 22.92 41.89 17.31
CA ALA A 435 22.34 42.08 18.64
C ALA A 435 22.60 43.51 19.13
N ALA A 436 21.84 44.47 18.60
CA ALA A 436 21.62 45.77 19.22
C ALA A 436 20.25 46.34 18.81
N CYS A 437 19.32 46.28 19.77
CA CYS A 437 18.20 47.22 20.01
C CYS A 437 17.12 47.41 18.93
N ASN A 438 15.90 47.02 19.32
CA ASN A 438 14.59 47.65 19.07
C ASN A 438 14.13 47.86 17.62
N GLY A 439 13.02 47.19 17.29
CA GLY A 439 12.19 47.52 16.15
C GLY A 439 11.35 46.31 15.75
N VAL A 440 10.05 46.42 15.94
CA VAL A 440 9.09 45.67 15.13
C VAL A 440 9.29 46.21 13.72
N ASP A 441 10.13 45.57 12.94
CA ASP A 441 10.16 45.79 11.50
C ASP A 441 9.51 44.57 10.85
N ASP A 442 8.28 44.84 10.41
CA ASP A 442 7.64 44.21 9.28
C ASP A 442 8.64 44.10 8.13
N ASP A 443 9.37 42.98 8.05
CA ASP A 443 9.89 42.48 6.79
C ASP A 443 8.72 41.83 6.00
N ASP A 444 7.65 42.62 5.81
CA ASP A 444 6.64 42.48 4.77
C ASP A 444 7.24 42.99 3.45
N LYS A 445 8.43 42.48 3.13
CA LYS A 445 9.12 42.81 1.88
C LYS A 445 8.59 41.89 0.78
N LEU A 446 7.39 42.23 0.32
CA LEU A 446 6.92 42.17 -1.06
C LEU A 446 7.71 41.19 -1.96
N CYS A 447 7.56 39.89 -1.71
CA CYS A 447 7.94 38.87 -2.66
C CYS A 447 6.64 38.32 -3.21
N ASP A 448 6.21 38.91 -4.33
CA ASP A 448 5.11 38.51 -5.20
C ASP A 448 4.41 37.23 -4.74
N ASP A 449 3.21 37.39 -4.16
CA ASP A 449 2.35 36.30 -3.70
C ASP A 449 1.73 35.49 -4.86
N VAL A 450 2.36 35.56 -6.04
CA VAL A 450 1.96 34.91 -7.29
C VAL A 450 1.77 33.41 -7.06
N ASP A 451 2.61 32.78 -6.23
CA ASP A 451 2.54 31.36 -5.88
C ASP A 451 1.25 30.97 -5.13
N LEU A 452 0.58 31.88 -4.41
CA LEU A 452 -0.64 31.60 -3.64
C LEU A 452 -1.88 32.33 -4.16
N SER A 453 -1.77 33.08 -5.25
CA SER A 453 -2.88 33.83 -5.85
C SER A 453 -4.14 32.96 -6.05
N ALA A 454 -3.99 31.67 -6.39
CA ALA A 454 -5.09 30.72 -6.51
C ALA A 454 -5.87 30.45 -5.21
N LEU A 455 -5.18 30.49 -4.06
CA LEU A 455 -5.79 30.31 -2.72
C LEU A 455 -6.33 31.63 -2.16
N GLN A 456 -5.81 32.77 -2.60
CA GLN A 456 -6.30 34.10 -2.16
C GLN A 456 -7.48 34.61 -2.99
N ALA A 457 -7.60 34.17 -4.24
CA ALA A 457 -8.65 34.62 -5.15
C ALA A 457 -10.04 34.04 -4.86
N ARG A 458 -10.18 33.10 -3.92
CA ARG A 458 -11.41 32.33 -3.72
C ARG A 458 -11.80 32.22 -2.26
N SER A 459 -13.11 32.28 -2.00
CA SER A 459 -13.69 31.82 -0.74
C SER A 459 -13.91 30.30 -0.82
N PHE A 460 -13.63 29.63 0.30
CA PHE A 460 -13.76 28.18 0.43
C PHE A 460 -14.74 27.86 1.56
N PRO A 461 -15.96 27.37 1.25
CA PRO A 461 -17.00 27.10 2.26
C PRO A 461 -16.55 26.15 3.37
N CYS A 462 -15.66 25.20 3.05
CA CYS A 462 -15.14 24.24 4.01
C CYS A 462 -14.26 24.89 5.08
N LEU A 463 -13.47 25.93 4.74
CA LEU A 463 -12.63 26.66 5.68
C LEU A 463 -13.47 27.45 6.69
N GLU A 464 -14.61 27.98 6.24
CA GLU A 464 -15.50 28.79 7.07
C GLU A 464 -16.29 27.95 8.08
N SER A 465 -16.72 26.74 7.71
CA SER A 465 -17.78 26.04 8.44
C SER A 465 -17.47 24.59 8.89
N HIS A 466 -16.51 23.90 8.26
CA HIS A 466 -16.33 22.45 8.48
C HIS A 466 -14.90 22.02 8.86
N LEU A 467 -13.86 22.74 8.42
CA LEU A 467 -12.47 22.32 8.58
C LEU A 467 -11.97 22.49 10.02
N ARG A 468 -11.94 21.39 10.78
CA ARG A 468 -11.57 21.38 12.22
C ARG A 468 -10.13 20.98 12.47
N LYS A 469 -9.50 20.22 11.56
CA LYS A 469 -8.16 19.66 11.78
C LYS A 469 -7.28 19.83 10.56
N ILE A 470 -6.08 20.35 10.76
CA ILE A 470 -5.05 20.45 9.72
C ILE A 470 -3.78 19.77 10.20
N ARG A 471 -3.18 18.92 9.35
CA ARG A 471 -1.83 18.40 9.56
C ARG A 471 -0.94 18.70 8.38
N LEU A 472 0.15 19.41 8.61
CA LEU A 472 1.16 19.70 7.59
C LEU A 472 2.43 18.95 7.95
N LYS A 473 3.03 18.26 6.98
CA LYS A 473 4.36 17.68 7.08
C LYS A 473 5.18 18.11 5.89
N PHE A 474 6.29 18.80 6.13
CA PHE A 474 7.24 19.27 5.14
C PHE A 474 8.62 19.42 5.78
N GLU A 475 9.65 19.65 4.96
CA GLU A 475 10.99 20.01 5.44
C GLU A 475 11.16 21.52 5.33
N LEU A 476 11.38 22.21 6.45
CA LEU A 476 11.51 23.67 6.45
C LEU A 476 12.87 24.10 5.90
N GLU A 477 12.85 24.70 4.70
CA GLU A 477 14.03 25.36 4.12
C GLU A 477 14.15 26.83 4.58
N ASP A 478 13.03 27.56 4.54
CA ASP A 478 12.98 28.97 4.92
C ASP A 478 11.59 29.38 5.43
N LEU A 479 11.52 30.46 6.21
CA LEU A 479 10.26 30.99 6.76
C LEU A 479 9.36 31.66 5.72
N ASN A 480 9.84 31.84 4.48
CA ASN A 480 9.07 32.30 3.33
C ASN A 480 8.84 31.17 2.32
N CYS A 481 9.15 29.92 2.65
CA CYS A 481 8.92 28.81 1.75
C CYS A 481 7.42 28.58 1.52
N PHE A 482 7.11 27.95 0.39
CA PHE A 482 5.75 27.73 -0.10
C PHE A 482 4.83 27.10 0.94
N GLU A 483 5.33 26.10 1.67
CA GLU A 483 4.58 25.37 2.69
C GLU A 483 4.25 26.23 3.90
N VAL A 484 5.17 27.15 4.26
CA VAL A 484 4.96 28.12 5.32
C VAL A 484 3.90 29.13 4.90
N LYS A 485 3.92 29.59 3.65
CA LYS A 485 2.89 30.49 3.11
C LYS A 485 1.51 29.80 3.04
N ILE A 486 1.43 28.53 2.63
CA ILE A 486 0.19 27.73 2.69
C ILE A 486 -0.29 27.61 4.14
N ALA A 487 0.63 27.30 5.07
CA ALA A 487 0.29 27.18 6.49
C ALA A 487 -0.32 28.48 7.02
N LYS A 488 0.27 29.63 6.68
CA LYS A 488 -0.26 30.96 7.03
C LYS A 488 -1.66 31.17 6.44
N SER A 489 -1.82 30.97 5.12
CA SER A 489 -3.11 31.15 4.44
C SER A 489 -4.23 30.26 5.02
N LEU A 490 -3.97 28.97 5.26
CA LEU A 490 -4.96 28.07 5.86
C LEU A 490 -5.32 28.47 7.30
N VAL A 491 -4.35 29.01 8.05
CA VAL A 491 -4.56 29.45 9.43
C VAL A 491 -5.40 30.71 9.51
N GLU A 492 -5.19 31.65 8.59
CA GLU A 492 -5.90 32.92 8.53
C GLU A 492 -7.34 32.74 8.04
N ASN A 493 -7.57 31.80 7.10
CA ASN A 493 -8.88 31.60 6.48
C ASN A 493 -9.77 30.53 7.17
N ALA A 494 -9.21 29.60 7.95
CA ALA A 494 -10.01 28.54 8.59
C ALA A 494 -10.63 28.99 9.93
N VAL A 495 -11.91 29.36 9.89
CA VAL A 495 -12.65 29.96 11.02
C VAL A 495 -12.92 28.96 12.14
N VAL A 496 -13.32 27.73 11.81
CA VAL A 496 -13.72 26.70 12.80
C VAL A 496 -12.60 25.72 13.18
N LEU A 497 -11.36 26.08 12.88
CA LEU A 497 -10.19 25.21 13.07
C LEU A 497 -9.95 24.95 14.57
N GLU A 498 -9.95 23.68 15.00
CA GLU A 498 -9.77 23.30 16.41
C GLU A 498 -8.34 22.87 16.73
N LYS A 499 -7.66 22.27 15.73
CA LYS A 499 -6.32 21.70 15.89
C LYS A 499 -5.50 21.85 14.62
N MET A 500 -4.28 22.34 14.78
CA MET A 500 -3.27 22.33 13.73
C MET A 500 -1.99 21.67 14.23
N GLN A 501 -1.49 20.72 13.44
CA GLN A 501 -0.20 20.06 13.67
C GLN A 501 0.70 20.36 12.49
N VAL A 502 1.90 20.88 12.77
CA VAL A 502 2.90 21.11 11.73
C VAL A 502 4.16 20.36 12.10
N TYR A 503 4.66 19.57 11.16
CA TYR A 503 5.91 18.86 11.23
C TYR A 503 6.81 19.44 10.15
N ASP A 504 7.83 20.17 10.56
CA ASP A 504 8.69 21.00 9.73
C ASP A 504 10.16 20.49 9.69
N GLY A 505 10.40 19.27 10.21
CA GLY A 505 11.69 18.58 10.21
C GLY A 505 12.31 18.38 11.60
N ASP A 506 13.50 17.76 11.65
CA ASP A 506 14.27 17.47 12.89
C ASP A 506 15.12 18.67 13.37
N GLN A 507 14.63 19.90 13.15
CA GLN A 507 15.37 21.11 13.49
C GLN A 507 15.30 21.44 14.99
N ARG A 508 16.32 22.13 15.51
CA ARG A 508 16.37 22.55 16.93
C ARG A 508 15.32 23.64 17.20
N VAL A 509 14.80 23.63 18.44
CA VAL A 509 13.66 24.37 19.04
C VAL A 509 13.46 25.87 18.66
N HIS A 510 14.43 26.55 18.05
CA HIS A 510 14.38 27.99 17.77
C HIS A 510 13.88 28.39 16.37
N ASP A 511 13.90 27.49 15.40
CA ASP A 511 13.50 27.78 14.01
C ASP A 511 12.15 27.14 13.62
N HIS A 512 11.46 26.49 14.56
CA HIS A 512 10.14 25.90 14.30
C HIS A 512 9.08 26.95 13.97
N ILE A 513 8.28 26.67 12.95
CA ILE A 513 7.13 27.49 12.52
C ILE A 513 6.09 27.69 13.64
N HIS A 514 6.11 26.84 14.67
CA HIS A 514 5.15 26.85 15.79
C HIS A 514 5.03 28.20 16.50
N ARG A 515 6.10 28.99 16.61
CA ARG A 515 6.01 30.34 17.21
C ARG A 515 5.23 31.32 16.32
N LYS A 516 5.41 31.25 14.99
CA LYS A 516 4.69 32.11 14.03
C LYS A 516 3.22 31.73 13.87
N LEU A 517 2.87 30.45 14.02
CA LEU A 517 1.47 30.00 13.99
C LEU A 517 0.60 30.68 15.06
N ALA A 518 1.17 30.98 16.24
CA ALA A 518 0.47 31.72 17.28
C ALA A 518 0.29 33.20 16.92
N THR A 519 1.31 33.83 16.32
CA THR A 519 1.28 35.24 15.89
C THR A 519 0.31 35.47 14.73
N TRP A 520 0.33 34.63 13.68
CA TRP A 520 -0.62 34.74 12.56
C TRP A 520 -2.07 34.56 13.00
N ARG A 521 -2.31 33.80 14.07
CA ARG A 521 -3.63 33.69 14.68
C ARG A 521 -4.01 34.80 15.63
N ALA A 522 -3.07 35.44 16.31
CA ALA A 522 -3.39 36.63 17.09
C ALA A 522 -3.89 37.76 16.18
N ASN A 523 -3.42 37.77 14.93
CA ASN A 523 -3.85 38.68 13.88
C ASN A 523 -5.13 38.20 13.16
N SER A 524 -5.60 36.97 13.41
CA SER A 524 -6.86 36.43 12.88
C SER A 524 -7.92 36.31 13.99
N SER A 525 -9.21 36.40 13.65
CA SER A 525 -10.27 36.73 14.61
C SER A 525 -10.67 35.62 15.61
N ASN A 526 -9.84 34.58 15.86
CA ASN A 526 -10.22 33.39 16.65
C ASN A 526 -9.15 32.93 17.67
N SER A 527 -9.56 32.79 18.94
CA SER A 527 -8.65 32.76 20.10
C SER A 527 -8.44 31.42 20.82
N LYS A 528 -9.00 30.29 20.36
CA LYS A 528 -8.88 28.99 21.08
C LYS A 528 -8.52 27.82 20.18
N ILE A 529 -7.22 27.60 19.94
CA ILE A 529 -6.74 26.47 19.13
C ILE A 529 -5.59 25.75 19.84
N ASN A 530 -5.72 24.41 19.93
CA ASN A 530 -4.65 23.56 20.42
C ASN A 530 -3.61 23.36 19.31
N ILE A 531 -2.55 24.18 19.32
CA ILE A 531 -1.36 23.97 18.49
C ILE A 531 -0.52 22.89 19.18
N VAL A 532 -0.44 21.72 18.56
CA VAL A 532 0.34 20.59 19.11
C VAL A 532 1.53 20.36 18.20
N GLY A 533 2.70 20.86 18.61
CA GLY A 533 3.98 20.41 18.09
C GLY A 533 4.32 19.07 18.74
N GLU A 534 4.53 18.02 17.94
CA GLU A 534 5.05 16.77 18.47
C GLU A 534 6.56 16.98 18.71
N GLN A 535 6.97 17.08 19.98
CA GLN A 535 8.39 17.01 20.31
C GLN A 535 8.87 15.61 19.92
N VAL A 536 9.69 15.53 18.87
CA VAL A 536 10.48 14.32 18.62
C VAL A 536 11.29 14.07 19.89
N LYS A 537 11.04 12.93 20.55
CA LYS A 537 11.88 12.46 21.64
C LYS A 537 13.26 12.21 21.06
N THR A 538 14.12 13.22 21.09
CA THR A 538 15.55 13.05 20.87
C THR A 538 16.04 12.13 21.98
N CYS A 539 16.23 10.85 21.65
CA CYS A 539 16.98 9.93 22.47
C CYS A 539 18.36 10.57 22.68
N ARG A 540 18.63 11.06 23.89
CA ARG A 540 19.96 11.50 24.31
C ARG A 540 20.89 10.30 24.36
N PHE A 541 21.35 9.81 23.22
CA PHE A 541 22.58 9.04 23.12
C PHE A 541 23.70 9.98 22.74
N PHE A 542 24.26 10.66 23.74
CA PHE A 542 25.68 11.02 23.80
C PHE A 542 25.93 11.56 25.20
N ARG A 543 26.36 10.67 26.09
CA ARG A 543 27.07 11.05 27.31
C ARG A 543 28.51 10.54 27.12
N TRP A 544 29.33 11.36 26.48
CA TRP A 544 30.77 11.27 26.66
C TRP A 544 31.06 11.47 28.15
N ARG A 545 31.70 10.49 28.78
CA ARG A 545 32.52 10.71 29.97
C ARG A 545 33.91 10.20 29.62
N THR A 546 34.82 11.16 29.63
CA THR A 546 36.28 11.08 29.73
C THR A 546 36.79 9.88 30.48
#